data_AF-A0A8J3EE81-F1
#
_entry.id   AF-A0A8J3EE81-F1
#
_cell.length_a   1.000
_cell.length_b   1.000
_cell.length_c   1.000
_cell.angle_alpha   90.00
_cell.angle_beta   90.00
_cell.angle_gamma   90.00
#
_symmetry.space_group_name_H-M   'P 1'
#
loop_
_entity.id
_entity.type
_entity.pdbx_description
1 polymer ?
#
loop_
_entity_poly.entity_id
_entity_poly.type
_entity_poly.pdbx_seq_one_letter_code
_entity_poly.pdbx_strand_id
1 'polypeptide(L)'
;MPDDPFSAAAVVLARSALGADAVYTPPGSDPVEVRVVLSREEGDVLPGPAGLSAAGHAAMLPTALVHDRPPRGATLAVGGQTFRVETAELDVTGAAWRLTLRQ
;
A
#
# COMPACT_ATOMS: atom_id res chain seq x y z
N MET A 1 27.24 -37.12 -4.83
CA MET A 1 27.46 -36.04 -5.81
C MET A 1 26.70 -34.82 -5.33
N PRO A 2 27.29 -33.63 -5.48
CA PRO A 2 26.98 -32.45 -4.68
C PRO A 2 25.90 -31.57 -5.34
N ASP A 3 25.35 -30.69 -4.50
CA ASP A 3 24.90 -29.34 -4.83
C ASP A 3 23.74 -29.18 -5.83
N ASP A 4 22.52 -29.07 -5.29
CA ASP A 4 21.49 -28.27 -5.94
C ASP A 4 20.97 -27.19 -4.95
N PRO A 5 21.74 -26.10 -4.73
CA PRO A 5 21.30 -24.96 -3.94
C PRO A 5 20.46 -24.01 -4.81
N PHE A 6 19.52 -24.52 -5.59
CA PHE A 6 18.74 -23.70 -6.53
C PHE A 6 17.41 -23.22 -5.94
N SER A 7 17.37 -22.93 -4.65
CA SER A 7 16.18 -22.33 -4.02
C SER A 7 16.51 -21.17 -3.08
N ALA A 8 17.63 -20.46 -3.35
CA ALA A 8 18.05 -19.27 -2.61
C ALA A 8 18.23 -18.04 -3.54
N ALA A 9 17.52 -18.00 -4.66
CA ALA A 9 17.51 -16.85 -5.56
C ALA A 9 16.08 -16.37 -5.83
N ALA A 10 15.25 -16.25 -4.78
CA ALA A 10 14.22 -15.21 -4.79
C ALA A 10 14.95 -13.88 -4.63
N VAL A 11 15.60 -13.47 -5.72
CA VAL A 11 16.28 -12.20 -5.87
C VAL A 11 15.31 -11.15 -5.38
N VAL A 12 15.75 -10.51 -4.31
CA VAL A 12 15.28 -9.23 -3.80
C VAL A 12 15.22 -8.26 -4.98
N LEU A 13 14.09 -8.26 -5.68
CA LEU A 13 13.67 -7.19 -6.59
C LEU A 13 13.15 -6.03 -5.72
N ALA A 14 13.98 -5.58 -4.78
CA ALA A 14 13.94 -4.22 -4.30
C ALA A 14 14.53 -3.35 -5.43
N ARG A 15 13.76 -3.13 -6.49
CA ARG A 15 14.03 -2.00 -7.37
C ARG A 15 12.80 -1.59 -8.16
N SER A 16 12.49 -0.31 -7.97
CA SER A 16 11.54 0.50 -8.70
C SER A 16 10.12 0.37 -8.16
N ALA A 17 9.71 1.42 -7.44
CA ALA A 17 8.32 1.80 -7.19
C ALA A 17 7.58 2.11 -8.52
N LEU A 18 7.61 1.16 -9.46
CA LEU A 18 6.66 1.07 -10.56
C LEU A 18 5.39 0.53 -9.90
N GLY A 19 4.32 1.34 -9.89
CA GLY A 19 3.12 1.03 -9.12
C GLY A 19 2.69 -0.42 -9.25
N ALA A 20 2.36 -1.04 -8.12
CA ALA A 20 1.88 -2.39 -8.01
C ALA A 20 0.43 -2.46 -8.50
N ASP A 21 0.11 -3.51 -9.24
CA ASP A 21 -1.28 -3.82 -9.56
C ASP A 21 -1.99 -4.23 -8.26
N ALA A 22 -3.14 -3.61 -8.04
CA ALA A 22 -3.91 -3.72 -6.82
C ALA A 22 -5.41 -3.75 -7.13
N VAL A 23 -6.18 -4.31 -6.21
CA VAL A 23 -7.63 -4.34 -6.28
C VAL A 23 -8.18 -3.60 -5.08
N TYR A 24 -8.82 -2.47 -5.34
CA TYR A 24 -9.51 -1.69 -4.32
C TYR A 24 -10.98 -2.10 -4.28
N THR A 25 -11.45 -2.56 -3.13
CA THR A 25 -12.85 -2.92 -2.92
C THR A 25 -13.49 -1.92 -1.96
N PRO A 26 -14.31 -0.98 -2.48
CA PRO A 26 -15.10 -0.10 -1.64
C PRO A 26 -16.15 -0.92 -0.87
N PRO A 27 -16.57 -0.47 0.32
CA PRO A 27 -17.63 -1.16 1.06
C PRO A 27 -18.95 -1.11 0.29
N GLY A 28 -19.47 -2.29 -0.10
CA GLY A 28 -20.75 -2.41 -0.80
C GLY A 28 -20.71 -2.06 -2.29
N SER A 29 -19.52 -2.04 -2.90
CA SER A 29 -19.35 -1.83 -4.35
C SER A 29 -18.46 -2.91 -4.96
N ASP A 30 -18.48 -3.00 -6.28
CA ASP A 30 -17.64 -3.93 -7.01
C ASP A 30 -16.14 -3.60 -6.85
N PRO A 31 -15.26 -4.61 -6.88
CA PRO A 31 -13.82 -4.41 -6.85
C PRO A 31 -13.33 -3.63 -8.07
N VAL A 32 -12.42 -2.68 -7.85
CA VAL A 32 -11.83 -1.83 -8.88
C VAL A 32 -10.34 -2.16 -9.00
N GLU A 33 -9.90 -2.54 -10.20
CA GLU A 33 -8.48 -2.70 -10.49
C GLU A 33 -7.81 -1.32 -10.55
N VAL A 34 -6.78 -1.14 -9.72
CA VAL A 34 -6.07 0.11 -9.53
C VAL A 34 -4.57 -0.16 -9.51
N ARG A 35 -3.78 0.81 -9.95
CA ARG A 35 -2.33 0.75 -9.79
C ARG A 35 -1.93 1.67 -8.64
N VAL A 36 -1.26 1.12 -7.63
CA VAL A 36 -0.88 1.84 -6.42
C VAL A 36 0.60 1.80 -6.19
N VAL A 37 1.16 2.87 -5.63
CA VAL A 37 2.52 2.83 -5.09
C VAL A 37 2.41 2.45 -3.62
N LEU A 38 2.81 1.22 -3.28
CA LEU A 38 2.88 0.76 -1.90
C LEU A 38 4.26 1.10 -1.33
N SER A 39 4.27 1.94 -0.30
CA SER A 39 5.45 2.30 0.46
C SER A 39 5.30 1.75 1.88
N ARG A 40 6.26 0.95 2.32
CA ARG A 40 6.34 0.57 3.73
C ARG A 40 6.95 1.75 4.47
N GLU A 41 6.21 2.37 5.38
CA GLU A 41 6.84 3.29 6.34
C GLU A 41 7.58 2.41 7.35
N GLU A 42 8.83 2.11 7.05
CA GLU A 42 9.76 1.56 8.04
C GLU A 42 9.97 2.68 9.05
N GLY A 43 9.29 2.58 10.19
CA GLY A 43 9.28 3.63 11.20
C GLY A 43 10.69 3.91 11.69
N ASP A 44 11.30 4.98 11.18
CA ASP A 44 12.44 5.61 11.82
C ASP A 44 11.89 6.22 13.13
N VAL A 45 12.28 5.64 14.26
CA VAL A 45 11.81 6.05 15.58
C VAL A 45 12.41 7.42 15.88
N LEU A 46 11.75 8.50 15.45
CA LEU A 46 12.07 9.85 15.87
C LEU A 46 11.64 10.03 17.34
N PRO A 47 12.56 10.38 18.28
CA PRO A 47 12.22 10.64 19.66
C PRO A 47 11.52 12.01 19.77
N GLY A 48 10.22 12.01 19.53
CA GLY A 48 9.33 13.15 19.75
C GLY A 48 8.16 12.75 20.66
N PRO A 49 7.52 13.70 21.38
CA PRO A 49 6.49 13.40 22.38
C PRO A 49 5.18 12.82 21.81
N ALA A 50 5.07 12.67 20.48
CA ALA A 50 4.01 11.94 19.82
C ALA A 50 4.61 10.72 19.09
N GLY A 51 5.02 9.71 19.87
CA GLY A 51 5.49 8.42 19.38
C GLY A 51 4.38 7.63 18.70
N LEU A 52 3.95 8.07 17.52
CA LEU A 52 3.07 7.32 16.62
C LEU A 52 3.95 6.38 15.78
N SER A 53 4.49 5.36 16.45
CA SER A 53 5.12 4.23 15.79
C SER A 53 4.05 3.19 15.52
N ALA A 54 3.39 3.32 14.37
CA ALA A 54 2.64 2.22 13.77
C ALA A 54 3.42 1.83 12.52
N ALA A 55 3.84 0.57 12.40
CA ALA A 55 4.32 0.01 11.14
C ALA A 55 3.15 0.02 10.14
N GLY A 56 2.87 1.19 9.58
CA GLY A 56 1.80 1.43 8.62
C GLY A 56 2.33 1.22 7.22
N HIS A 57 1.49 0.67 6.36
CA HIS A 57 1.76 0.71 4.93
C HIS A 57 1.10 1.97 4.38
N ALA A 58 1.80 2.75 3.57
CA ALA A 58 1.21 3.85 2.84
C ALA A 58 0.97 3.43 1.39
N ALA A 59 -0.18 3.77 0.82
CA ALA A 59 -0.44 3.56 -0.60
C ALA A 59 -0.96 4.83 -1.27
N MET A 60 -0.52 5.11 -2.49
CA MET A 60 -1.11 6.18 -3.31
C MET A 60 -2.10 5.59 -4.30
N LEU A 61 -3.34 6.06 -4.24
CA LEU A 61 -4.46 5.65 -5.09
C LEU A 61 -4.85 6.83 -6.00
N PRO A 62 -4.82 6.72 -7.33
CA PRO A 62 -5.11 7.86 -8.20
C PRO A 62 -6.59 8.29 -8.12
N THR A 63 -6.84 9.60 -7.97
CA THR A 63 -8.21 10.15 -7.92
C THR A 63 -8.96 10.04 -9.25
N ALA A 64 -8.23 9.82 -10.35
CA ALA A 64 -8.80 9.55 -11.67
C ALA A 64 -9.57 8.22 -11.74
N LEU A 65 -9.21 7.23 -10.92
CA LEU A 65 -9.89 5.93 -10.83
C LEU A 65 -10.85 5.87 -9.65
N VAL A 66 -10.51 6.57 -8.56
CA VAL A 66 -11.29 6.59 -7.33
C VAL A 66 -11.61 8.03 -6.98
N HIS A 67 -12.72 8.52 -7.53
CA HIS A 67 -13.15 9.92 -7.40
C HIS A 67 -13.52 10.26 -5.95
N ASP A 68 -14.20 9.35 -5.27
CA ASP A 68 -14.61 9.53 -3.88
C ASP A 68 -13.48 9.20 -2.90
N ARG A 69 -13.51 9.85 -1.74
CA ARG A 69 -12.58 9.57 -0.66
C ARG A 69 -12.73 8.12 -0.19
N PRO A 70 -11.67 7.28 -0.22
CA PRO A 70 -11.74 5.92 0.28
C PRO A 70 -12.14 5.89 1.76
N PRO A 71 -13.22 5.18 2.13
CA PRO A 71 -13.68 5.15 3.50
C PRO A 71 -12.79 4.25 4.37
N ARG A 72 -12.74 4.57 5.66
CA ARG A 72 -12.07 3.71 6.65
C ARG A 72 -12.72 2.33 6.66
N GLY A 73 -11.89 1.29 6.65
CA GLY A 73 -12.31 -0.11 6.58
C GLY A 73 -12.46 -0.66 5.17
N ALA A 74 -12.32 0.17 4.13
CA ALA A 74 -12.20 -0.31 2.75
C ALA A 74 -10.97 -1.22 2.60
N THR A 75 -11.04 -2.11 1.62
CA THR A 75 -10.01 -3.15 1.44
C THR A 75 -9.19 -2.86 0.19
N LEU A 76 -7.87 -2.97 0.30
CA LEU A 76 -6.93 -2.86 -0.81
C LEU A 76 -6.08 -4.12 -0.86
N ALA A 77 -6.21 -4.91 -1.91
CA ALA A 77 -5.36 -6.07 -2.16
C ALA A 77 -4.20 -5.66 -3.09
N VAL A 78 -2.95 -5.82 -2.64
CA VAL A 78 -1.74 -5.49 -3.41
C VAL A 78 -0.82 -6.70 -3.40
N GLY A 79 -0.45 -7.22 -4.59
CA GLY A 79 0.52 -8.34 -4.68
C GLY A 79 0.14 -9.59 -3.86
N GLY A 80 -1.15 -9.89 -3.73
CA GLY A 80 -1.65 -11.02 -2.93
C GLY A 80 -1.78 -10.77 -1.43
N GLN A 81 -1.42 -9.58 -0.94
CA GLN A 81 -1.65 -9.16 0.44
C GLN A 81 -2.88 -8.26 0.51
N THR A 82 -3.71 -8.46 1.53
CA THR A 82 -4.90 -7.66 1.76
C THR A 82 -4.67 -6.68 2.89
N PHE A 83 -4.92 -5.40 2.62
CA PHE A 83 -4.80 -4.32 3.57
C PHE A 83 -6.15 -3.65 3.82
N ARG A 84 -6.33 -3.09 5.01
CA ARG A 84 -7.49 -2.24 5.35
C ARG A 84 -7.08 -0.79 5.42
N VAL A 85 -7.87 0.07 4.81
CA VAL A 85 -7.73 1.53 4.88
C VAL A 85 -8.04 2.00 6.29
N GLU A 86 -7.09 2.66 6.94
CA GLU A 86 -7.31 3.35 8.21
C GLU A 86 -7.68 4.82 7.99
N THR A 87 -6.89 5.50 7.16
CA THR A 87 -7.10 6.89 6.77
C THR A 87 -6.86 7.06 5.28
N ALA A 88 -7.53 8.04 4.70
CA ALA A 88 -7.33 8.47 3.32
C ALA A 88 -7.27 9.99 3.30
N GLU A 89 -6.20 10.54 2.76
CA GLU A 89 -5.93 11.98 2.65
C GLU A 89 -5.68 12.32 1.20
N LEU A 90 -6.16 13.48 0.74
CA LEU A 90 -5.87 13.91 -0.62
C LEU A 90 -4.45 14.46 -0.69
N ASP A 91 -3.69 14.05 -1.70
CA ASP A 91 -2.36 14.61 -1.95
C ASP A 91 -2.43 16.11 -2.22
N VAL A 92 -1.32 16.83 -1.99
CA VAL A 92 -1.21 18.28 -2.19
C VAL A 92 -1.57 18.72 -3.60
N THR A 93 -1.41 17.84 -4.59
CA THR A 93 -1.77 18.10 -6.00
C THR A 93 -3.21 17.76 -6.35
N GLY A 94 -3.96 17.08 -5.46
CA GLY A 94 -5.30 16.57 -5.74
C GLY A 94 -5.35 15.38 -6.69
N ALA A 95 -4.19 14.84 -7.11
CA ALA A 95 -4.11 13.79 -8.12
C ALA A 95 -4.24 12.37 -7.55
N ALA A 96 -4.03 12.19 -6.24
CA ALA A 96 -4.08 10.88 -5.60
C ALA A 96 -4.57 10.98 -4.15
N TRP A 97 -5.23 9.93 -3.68
CA TRP A 97 -5.46 9.65 -2.26
C TRP A 97 -4.24 8.96 -1.67
N ARG A 98 -3.63 9.57 -0.67
CA ARG A 98 -2.66 8.93 0.23
C ARG A 98 -3.43 8.13 1.28
N LEU A 99 -3.31 6.81 1.21
CA LEU A 99 -3.93 5.87 2.13
C LEU A 99 -2.93 5.44 3.19
N THR A 100 -3.33 5.47 4.45
CA THR A 100 -2.66 4.72 5.51
C THR A 100 -3.38 3.40 5.68
N LEU A 101 -2.60 2.32 5.62
CA LEU A 101 -3.07 0.96 5.54
C LEU A 101 -2.53 0.16 6.73
N ARG A 102 -3.37 -0.75 7.22
CA ARG A 102 -3.00 -1.80 8.17
C ARG A 102 -3.26 -3.17 7.56
N GLN A 103 -2.49 -4.16 7.97
CA GLN A 103 -2.78 -5.57 7.68
C GLN A 103 -3.83 -6.12 8.66
#